data_AF-B3EYI9-F1
#
_entry.id   AF-B3EYI9-F1
#
_cell.length_a   1.000
_cell.length_b   1.000
_cell.length_c   1.000
_cell.angle_alpha   90.00
_cell.angle_beta   90.00
_cell.angle_gamma   90.00
#
_symmetry.space_group_name_H-M   'P 1'
#
loop_
_entity.id
_entity.type
_entity.pdbx_description
1 polymer ?
#
loop_
_entity_poly.entity_id
_entity_poly.type
_entity_poly.pdbx_seq_one_letter_code
_entity_poly.pdbx_strand_id
1 'polypeptide(L)'
;MSWKHLLVKKNKIWVWTVVDNKRSGIIQYVVGDRSAKTFAKLWKKIEHWKSYFWITDGYKVYPKFIPDGDQIISKTSMTRVEGENSRLRHYLARLHRKTFCYSKSKEMLCFSIKLLIYYLREKSFSAISWG
;
A
#
# COMPACT_ATOMS: atom_id res chain seq x y z
N MET A 1 6.87 12.98 38.52
CA MET A 1 7.29 12.45 37.20
C MET A 1 6.73 13.34 36.11
N SER A 2 7.54 14.26 35.57
CA SER A 2 7.12 15.21 34.53
C SER A 2 7.18 14.54 33.16
N TRP A 3 6.01 14.34 32.54
CA TRP A 3 5.90 13.94 31.14
C TRP A 3 6.08 15.17 30.26
N LYS A 4 7.31 15.47 29.86
CA LYS A 4 7.55 16.42 28.78
C LYS A 4 7.07 15.75 27.48
N HIS A 5 5.88 16.14 27.02
CA HIS A 5 5.42 15.90 25.66
C HIS A 5 6.43 16.54 24.68
N LEU A 6 7.44 15.77 24.29
CA LEU A 6 8.16 15.99 23.05
C LEU A 6 7.12 15.80 21.94
N LEU A 7 6.51 16.90 21.51
CA LEU A 7 5.65 16.98 20.34
C LEU A 7 6.50 16.74 19.09
N VAL A 8 6.94 15.49 18.90
CA VAL A 8 7.49 15.05 17.62
C VAL A 8 6.36 15.18 16.62
N LYS A 9 6.50 16.12 15.68
CA LYS A 9 5.57 16.37 14.58
C LYS A 9 5.22 15.02 13.94
N LYS A 10 3.99 14.54 14.17
CA LYS A 10 3.54 13.22 13.69
C LYS A 10 3.39 13.27 12.18
N ASN A 11 4.42 12.85 11.46
CA ASN A 11 4.36 12.72 10.01
C ASN A 11 3.37 11.61 9.65
N LYS A 12 2.27 11.97 8.97
CA LYS A 12 1.29 11.02 8.46
C LYS A 12 1.95 10.14 7.40
N ILE A 13 2.12 8.86 7.71
CA ILE A 13 2.65 7.87 6.77
C ILE A 13 1.50 7.31 5.93
N TRP A 14 1.77 7.14 4.64
CA TRP A 14 0.90 6.51 3.66
C TRP A 14 1.59 5.26 3.11
N VAL A 15 0.79 4.24 2.82
CA VAL A 15 1.22 3.03 2.11
C VAL A 15 0.48 3.03 0.78
N TRP A 16 1.22 3.20 -0.31
CA TRP A 16 0.71 3.02 -1.65
C TRP A 16 0.78 1.54 -1.99
N THR A 17 -0.33 0.94 -2.43
CA THR A 17 -0.43 -0.47 -2.75
C THR A 17 -0.87 -0.67 -4.18
N VAL A 18 -0.36 -1.73 -4.81
CA VAL A 18 -0.74 -2.19 -6.13
C VAL A 18 -1.20 -3.62 -5.99
N VAL A 19 -2.35 -3.91 -6.56
CA VAL A 19 -2.92 -5.26 -6.64
C VAL A 19 -3.12 -5.60 -8.11
N ASP A 20 -3.18 -6.89 -8.40
CA ASP A 20 -3.54 -7.38 -9.73
C ASP A 20 -4.92 -8.04 -9.67
N ASN A 21 -5.65 -8.02 -10.78
CA ASN A 21 -7.00 -8.58 -10.84
C ASN A 21 -6.97 -10.12 -10.86
N LYS A 22 -5.91 -10.74 -11.39
CA LYS A 22 -5.74 -12.19 -11.48
C LYS A 22 -5.01 -12.77 -10.27
N ARG A 23 -4.04 -12.05 -9.71
CA ARG A 23 -3.23 -12.47 -8.56
C ARG A 23 -3.82 -11.94 -7.26
N SER A 24 -3.88 -12.78 -6.23
CA SER A 24 -4.29 -12.37 -4.89
C SER A 24 -3.21 -11.56 -4.18
N GLY A 25 -3.65 -10.65 -3.31
CA GLY A 25 -2.76 -9.86 -2.46
C GLY A 25 -2.13 -8.63 -3.11
N ILE A 26 -1.36 -7.92 -2.30
CA ILE A 26 -0.57 -6.76 -2.71
C ILE A 26 0.70 -7.26 -3.41
N ILE A 27 0.88 -6.87 -4.67
CA ILE A 27 2.03 -7.29 -5.49
C ILE A 27 3.18 -6.29 -5.47
N GLN A 28 2.89 -5.01 -5.21
CA GLN A 28 3.90 -3.98 -5.00
C GLN A 28 3.40 -2.91 -4.05
N TYR A 29 4.30 -2.27 -3.30
CA TYR A 29 3.97 -1.16 -2.41
C TYR A 29 5.14 -0.20 -2.19
N VAL A 30 4.81 1.00 -1.70
CA VAL A 30 5.78 2.01 -1.22
C VAL A 30 5.23 2.70 0.02
N VAL A 31 6.10 2.89 1.02
CA VAL A 31 5.78 3.61 2.27
C VAL A 31 6.37 5.03 2.23
N GLY A 32 5.52 6.04 2.39
CA GLY A 32 5.94 7.44 2.32
C GLY A 32 4.81 8.41 2.60
N ASP A 33 4.70 9.43 1.78
CA ASP A 33 3.63 10.43 1.81
C ASP A 33 2.77 10.35 0.54
N ARG A 34 1.81 11.28 0.37
CA ARG A 34 1.01 11.36 -0.87
C ARG A 34 1.63 12.21 -1.98
N SER A 35 2.93 12.51 -1.91
CA SER A 35 3.58 13.34 -2.92
C SER A 35 3.80 12.57 -4.22
N ALA A 36 3.94 13.33 -5.32
CA ALA A 36 4.40 12.80 -6.59
C ALA A 36 5.77 12.12 -6.47
N LYS A 37 6.66 12.61 -5.59
CA LYS A 37 7.99 12.01 -5.34
C LYS A 37 7.89 10.61 -4.74
N THR A 38 6.94 10.38 -3.84
CA THR A 38 6.71 9.03 -3.29
C THR A 38 6.05 8.14 -4.33
N PHE A 39 5.06 8.65 -5.07
CA PHE A 39 4.42 7.88 -6.14
C PHE A 39 5.40 7.50 -7.26
N ALA A 40 6.32 8.37 -7.66
CA ALA A 40 7.36 8.08 -8.65
C ALA A 40 8.19 6.83 -8.29
N LYS A 41 8.45 6.61 -7.00
CA LYS A 41 9.15 5.40 -6.53
C LYS A 41 8.32 4.14 -6.73
N LEU A 42 6.99 4.24 -6.63
CA LEU A 42 6.09 3.14 -6.92
C LEU A 42 6.02 2.92 -8.43
N TRP A 43 5.82 4.00 -9.19
CA TRP A 43 5.72 3.99 -10.64
C TRP A 43 6.94 3.33 -11.30
N LYS A 44 8.16 3.72 -10.92
CA LYS A 44 9.40 3.11 -11.43
C LYS A 44 9.46 1.58 -11.28
N LYS A 45 8.77 1.03 -10.27
CA LYS A 45 8.72 -0.43 -10.03
C LYS A 45 7.69 -1.15 -10.89
N ILE A 46 6.70 -0.44 -11.45
CA ILE A 46 5.53 -1.04 -12.10
C ILE A 46 5.31 -0.55 -13.53
N GLU A 47 5.94 0.54 -13.95
CA GLU A 47 5.74 1.16 -15.28
C GLU A 47 6.12 0.23 -16.44
N HIS A 48 7.04 -0.71 -16.20
CA HIS A 48 7.48 -1.70 -17.20
C HIS A 48 6.57 -2.94 -17.25
N TRP A 49 5.51 -3.00 -16.44
CA TRP A 49 4.58 -4.12 -16.47
C TRP A 49 3.64 -3.97 -17.68
N LYS A 50 3.40 -5.07 -18.39
CA LYS A 50 2.40 -5.15 -19.46
C LYS A 50 0.98 -5.18 -18.88
N SER A 51 0.54 -4.05 -18.34
CA SER A 51 -0.85 -3.85 -17.90
C SER A 51 -1.69 -3.29 -19.04
N TYR A 52 -2.94 -3.74 -19.17
CA TYR A 52 -3.89 -3.15 -20.13
C TYR A 52 -4.36 -1.78 -19.67
N PHE A 53 -4.67 -1.63 -18.37
CA PHE A 53 -5.14 -0.39 -17.77
C PHE A 53 -4.69 -0.27 -16.32
N TRP A 54 -4.59 0.96 -15.83
CA TRP A 54 -4.35 1.28 -14.43
C TRP A 54 -5.64 1.78 -13.79
N ILE A 55 -6.21 0.99 -12.89
CA ILE A 55 -7.43 1.34 -12.16
C ILE A 55 -7.04 2.13 -10.90
N THR A 56 -7.63 3.31 -10.71
CA THR A 56 -7.27 4.21 -9.61
C THR A 56 -8.48 4.94 -9.00
N ASP A 57 -8.26 5.60 -7.86
CA ASP A 57 -9.24 6.49 -7.22
C ASP A 57 -9.26 7.93 -7.79
N GLY A 58 -8.54 8.19 -8.89
CA GLY A 58 -8.52 9.50 -9.55
C GLY A 58 -7.70 10.58 -8.83
N TYR A 59 -6.81 10.20 -7.90
CA TYR A 59 -5.95 11.15 -7.22
C TYR A 59 -5.02 11.92 -8.18
N LYS A 60 -4.87 13.23 -7.94
CA LYS A 60 -4.20 14.21 -8.81
C LYS A 60 -2.74 13.94 -9.18
N VAL A 61 -2.10 12.94 -8.58
CA VAL A 61 -0.72 12.58 -8.93
C VAL A 61 -0.67 11.65 -10.13
N TYR A 62 -1.70 10.83 -10.37
CA TYR A 62 -1.64 9.80 -11.41
C TYR A 62 -1.46 10.34 -12.83
N PRO A 63 -2.15 11.42 -13.25
CA PRO A 63 -1.98 11.95 -14.61
C PRO A 63 -0.57 12.50 -14.89
N LYS A 64 0.29 12.63 -13.88
CA LYS A 64 1.70 13.04 -14.06
C LYS A 64 2.61 11.88 -14.46
N PHE A 65 2.13 10.64 -14.42
CA PHE A 65 2.93 9.43 -14.59
C PHE A 65 2.25 8.41 -15.50
N ILE A 66 0.94 8.23 -15.36
CA ILE A 66 0.16 7.30 -16.17
C ILE A 66 -0.19 8.01 -17.48
N PRO A 67 0.13 7.42 -18.66
CA PRO A 67 -0.25 7.98 -19.94
C PRO A 67 -1.76 8.21 -20.07
N ASP A 68 -2.13 9.23 -20.83
CA ASP A 68 -3.53 9.49 -21.14
C ASP A 68 -4.14 8.30 -21.90
N GLY A 69 -5.32 7.84 -21.47
CA GLY A 69 -5.99 6.65 -22.02
C GLY A 69 -5.68 5.35 -21.29
N ASP A 70 -4.56 5.27 -20.55
CA ASP A 70 -4.19 4.06 -19.80
C ASP A 70 -4.83 4.03 -18.39
N GLN A 71 -5.32 5.16 -17.89
CA GLN A 71 -5.94 5.28 -16.57
C GLN A 71 -7.46 5.10 -16.64
N ILE A 72 -8.00 4.20 -15.81
CA ILE A 72 -9.44 4.09 -15.55
C ILE A 72 -9.71 4.55 -14.11
N ILE A 73 -10.60 5.52 -13.95
CA ILE A 73 -11.07 5.98 -12.63
C ILE A 73 -12.36 5.23 -12.31
N SER A 74 -12.33 4.33 -11.33
CA SER A 74 -13.51 3.54 -10.96
C SER A 74 -13.49 3.22 -9.47
N LYS A 75 -14.53 3.64 -8.75
CA LYS A 75 -14.71 3.27 -7.34
C LYS A 75 -15.08 1.79 -7.19
N THR A 76 -15.98 1.29 -8.02
CA THR A 76 -16.48 -0.10 -7.95
C THR A 76 -15.35 -1.10 -8.17
N SER A 77 -14.48 -0.85 -9.15
CA SER A 77 -13.35 -1.72 -9.46
C SER A 77 -12.23 -1.67 -8.40
N MET A 78 -12.20 -0.63 -7.55
CA MET A 78 -11.22 -0.47 -6.47
C MET A 78 -11.53 -1.31 -5.23
N THR A 79 -12.71 -1.93 -5.13
CA THR A 79 -13.13 -2.77 -3.99
C THR A 79 -12.07 -3.80 -3.58
N ARG A 80 -11.37 -4.40 -4.56
CA ARG A 80 -10.28 -5.36 -4.29
C ARG A 80 -9.09 -4.71 -3.59
N VAL A 81 -8.62 -3.56 -4.09
CA VAL A 81 -7.54 -2.78 -3.46
C VAL A 81 -7.93 -2.37 -2.03
N GLU A 82 -9.17 -1.95 -1.85
CA GLU A 82 -9.71 -1.57 -0.54
C GLU A 82 -9.75 -2.76 0.43
N GLY A 83 -10.16 -3.94 -0.05
CA GLY A 83 -10.14 -5.19 0.70
C GLY A 83 -8.74 -5.56 1.17
N GLU A 84 -7.74 -5.53 0.27
CA GLU A 84 -6.34 -5.80 0.63
C GLU A 84 -5.78 -4.76 1.60
N ASN A 85 -6.10 -3.48 1.42
CA ASN A 85 -5.72 -2.42 2.35
C ASN A 85 -6.38 -2.60 3.72
N SER A 86 -7.63 -3.08 3.76
CA SER A 86 -8.33 -3.41 5.00
C SER A 86 -7.66 -4.59 5.71
N ARG A 87 -7.34 -5.65 4.97
CA ARG A 87 -6.61 -6.83 5.48
C ARG A 87 -5.24 -6.45 6.04
N LEU A 88 -4.50 -5.57 5.37
CA LEU A 88 -3.22 -5.06 5.87
C LEU A 88 -3.38 -4.33 7.21
N ARG A 89 -4.42 -3.48 7.35
CA ARG A 89 -4.72 -2.78 8.61
C ARG A 89 -5.21 -3.70 9.71
N HIS A 90 -5.93 -4.76 9.36
CA HIS A 90 -6.41 -5.76 10.31
C HIS A 90 -5.23 -6.46 11.01
N TYR A 91 -4.26 -6.97 10.24
CA TYR A 91 -3.10 -7.66 10.81
C TYR A 91 -2.05 -6.71 11.40
N LEU A 92 -1.86 -5.53 10.81
CA LEU A 92 -0.97 -4.51 11.35
C LEU A 92 -1.78 -3.42 12.06
N ALA A 93 -2.17 -3.70 13.30
CA ALA A 93 -2.87 -2.73 14.17
C ALA A 93 -2.13 -1.37 14.26
N ARG A 94 -0.81 -1.36 14.03
CA ARG A 94 0.03 -0.17 13.94
C ARG A 94 -0.26 0.78 12.78
N LEU A 95 -0.95 0.32 11.75
CA LEU A 95 -1.47 1.13 10.65
C LEU A 95 -2.85 1.72 10.96
N HIS A 96 -3.55 1.18 11.96
CA HIS A 96 -4.89 1.59 12.35
C HIS A 96 -4.91 2.52 13.58
N ARG A 97 -4.11 2.22 14.61
CA ARG A 97 -4.17 2.92 15.91
C ARG A 97 -3.03 3.94 16.05
N LYS A 98 -3.37 5.15 16.54
CA LYS A 98 -2.43 6.28 16.68
C LYS A 98 -1.69 6.37 18.01
N THR A 99 -2.08 5.58 19.01
CA THR A 99 -1.70 5.80 20.42
C THR A 99 -1.04 4.59 21.08
N PHE A 100 -1.52 3.36 20.82
CA PHE A 100 -1.05 2.16 21.52
C PHE A 100 -0.05 1.32 20.72
N CYS A 101 -0.41 0.98 19.49
CA CYS A 101 0.48 0.26 18.58
C CYS A 101 0.96 1.26 17.54
N TYR A 102 2.17 1.81 17.66
CA TYR A 102 2.75 2.65 16.61
C TYR A 102 4.23 2.28 16.43
N SER A 103 4.76 2.54 15.23
CA SER A 103 6.18 2.33 14.97
C SER A 103 6.95 3.60 15.30
N LYS A 104 7.98 3.49 16.14
CA LYS A 104 8.94 4.58 16.39
C LYS A 104 9.93 4.75 15.24
N SER A 105 10.18 3.66 14.49
CA SER A 105 11.05 3.66 13.31
C SER A 105 10.26 3.38 12.03
N LYS A 106 10.50 4.20 11.01
CA LYS A 106 9.96 3.98 9.66
C LYS A 106 10.49 2.69 9.05
N GLU A 107 11.73 2.36 9.31
CA GLU A 107 12.38 1.15 8.81
C GLU A 107 11.71 -0.11 9.36
N MET A 108 11.46 -0.16 10.68
CA MET A 108 10.73 -1.28 11.29
C MET A 108 9.29 -1.41 10.77
N LEU A 109 8.63 -0.28 10.46
CA LEU A 109 7.34 -0.32 9.80
C LEU A 109 7.44 -0.95 8.41
N CYS A 110 8.44 -0.57 7.61
CA CYS A 110 8.69 -1.14 6.29
C CYS A 110 8.95 -2.66 6.37
N PHE A 111 9.78 -3.12 7.31
CA PHE A 111 10.02 -4.56 7.51
C PHE A 111 8.77 -5.31 7.95
N SER A 112 7.98 -4.73 8.87
CA SER A 112 6.73 -5.35 9.33
C SER A 112 5.73 -5.52 8.17
N ILE A 113 5.59 -4.50 7.32
CA ILE A 113 4.75 -4.57 6.12
C ILE A 113 5.29 -5.62 5.14
N LYS A 114 6.61 -5.62 4.90
CA LYS A 114 7.27 -6.57 3.99
C LYS A 114 7.00 -8.01 4.41
N LEU A 115 7.23 -8.32 5.70
CA LEU A 115 7.06 -9.64 6.26
C LEU A 115 5.60 -10.10 6.18
N LEU A 116 4.65 -9.22 6.50
CA LEU A 116 3.23 -9.56 6.41
C LEU A 116 2.80 -9.82 4.96
N ILE A 117 3.16 -8.95 4.02
CA ILE A 117 2.80 -9.15 2.60
C ILE A 117 3.39 -10.46 2.08
N TYR A 118 4.64 -10.77 2.45
CA TYR A 118 5.28 -12.05 2.12
C TYR A 118 4.47 -13.24 2.64
N TYR A 119 4.13 -13.24 3.93
CA TYR A 119 3.36 -14.31 4.57
C TYR A 119 1.95 -14.48 3.98
N LEU A 120 1.24 -13.38 3.72
CA LEU A 120 -0.11 -13.44 3.14
C LEU A 120 -0.09 -13.99 1.71
N ARG A 121 1.00 -13.77 0.97
CA ARG A 121 1.18 -14.29 -0.39
C ARG A 121 1.50 -15.78 -0.40
N GLU A 122 2.37 -16.26 0.50
CA GLU A 122 2.66 -17.70 0.60
C GLU A 122 1.40 -18.52 0.90
N LYS A 123 0.57 -18.06 1.84
CA LYS A 123 -0.72 -18.71 2.13
C LYS A 123 -1.65 -18.80 0.92
N SER A 124 -1.60 -17.80 0.03
CA SER A 124 -2.39 -17.82 -1.20
C SER A 124 -1.87 -18.85 -2.21
N PHE A 125 -0.58 -19.16 -2.23
CA PHE A 125 -0.02 -20.22 -3.07
C PHE A 125 -0.32 -21.62 -2.50
N SER A 126 -0.16 -21.81 -1.19
CA SER A 126 -0.40 -23.11 -0.53
C SER A 126 -1.88 -23.54 -0.53
N ALA A 127 -2.81 -22.59 -0.66
CA ALA A 127 -4.24 -22.86 -0.74
C ALA A 127 -4.71 -23.34 -2.13
N ILE A 128 -3.88 -23.18 -3.18
CA ILE A 128 -4.20 -23.59 -4.55
C ILE A 128 -3.70 -25.02 -4.84
N SER A 129 -2.77 -25.54 -4.05
CA SER A 129 -2.15 -26.86 -4.22
C SER A 129 -2.92 -28.04 -3.60
N TRP A 130 -4.16 -27.83 -3.14
CA TRP A 130 -5.06 -28.87 -2.60
C TRP A 130 -6.44 -28.82 -3.26
N GLY A 131 -6.47 -28.71 -4.59
CA GLY A 131 -7.68 -28.78 -5.42
C GLY A 131 -7.46 -29.66 -6.62
#